data_AF-A0A5C7RS29-F1
#
_entry.id   AF-A0A5C7RS29-F1
#
_cell.length_a   1.000
_cell.length_b   1.000
_cell.length_c   1.000
_cell.angle_alpha   90.00
_cell.angle_beta   90.00
_cell.angle_gamma   90.00
#
_symmetry.space_group_name_H-M   'P 1'
#
loop_
_entity.id
_entity.type
_entity.pdbx_description
1 polymer ?
#
loop_
_entity_poly.entity_id
_entity_poly.type
_entity_poly.pdbx_seq_one_letter_code
_entity_poly.pdbx_strand_id
1 'polypeptide(L)'
;MSKALLVLTSVALLGLSGCADMNAKPSSSESAPAKAAISAEAQAALTTAQADVKAAKAKNALWTTAADALKAAEAAAEKGDSATVLKDAKRASDQVQKGMAQLNYPMLKVGD
;
A
#
# COMPACT_ATOMS: atom_id res chain seq x y z
N MET A 1 6.38 -25.95 45.76
CA MET A 1 7.00 -24.66 46.11
C MET A 1 6.24 -23.57 45.37
N SER A 2 5.31 -22.92 46.05
CA SER A 2 4.50 -21.81 45.53
C SER A 2 5.15 -20.47 45.89
N LYS A 3 5.31 -19.56 44.92
CA LYS A 3 5.38 -18.10 45.07
C LYS A 3 4.98 -17.49 43.71
N ALA A 4 3.73 -17.12 43.46
CA ALA A 4 3.02 -15.90 43.89
C ALA A 4 3.55 -14.59 43.27
N LEU A 5 2.69 -13.99 42.42
CA LEU A 5 2.36 -12.55 42.28
C LEU A 5 3.44 -11.64 41.63
N LEU A 6 3.12 -10.81 40.64
CA LEU A 6 2.12 -9.74 40.71
C LEU A 6 1.45 -9.43 39.37
N VAL A 7 0.13 -9.23 39.47
CA VAL A 7 -0.73 -8.46 38.58
C VAL A 7 -0.46 -6.97 38.83
N LEU A 8 -0.39 -6.15 37.77
CA LEU A 8 -0.91 -4.78 37.86
C LEU A 8 -1.59 -4.37 36.56
N THR A 9 -2.90 -4.29 36.69
CA THR A 9 -3.91 -3.71 35.81
C THR A 9 -3.68 -2.22 35.55
N SER A 10 -3.95 -1.77 34.33
CA SER A 10 -4.51 -0.43 34.09
C SER A 10 -5.35 -0.46 32.82
N VAL A 11 -6.64 -0.71 33.03
CA VAL A 11 -7.71 -0.30 32.13
C VAL A 11 -7.77 1.23 32.15
N ALA A 12 -7.74 1.84 30.98
CA ALA A 12 -8.34 3.15 30.76
C ALA A 12 -9.12 3.10 29.45
N LEU A 13 -10.38 2.67 29.56
CA LEU A 13 -11.44 2.93 28.59
C LEU A 13 -12.16 4.19 29.07
N LEU A 14 -12.08 5.29 28.31
CA LEU A 14 -13.11 6.33 28.27
C LEU A 14 -12.97 7.06 26.93
N GLY A 15 -14.02 6.92 26.11
CA GLY A 15 -14.13 7.61 24.84
C GLY A 15 -14.51 9.08 24.98
N LEU A 16 -14.41 9.79 23.87
CA LEU A 16 -15.15 11.04 23.68
C LEU A 16 -15.55 11.17 22.21
N SER A 17 -16.82 10.92 21.93
CA SER A 17 -17.53 11.50 20.80
C SER A 17 -17.74 13.00 21.05
N GLY A 18 -17.64 13.85 20.03
CA GLY A 18 -18.27 15.18 20.06
C GLY A 18 -17.51 16.28 19.32
N CYS A 19 -18.11 16.74 18.23
CA CYS A 19 -17.86 18.03 17.60
C CYS A 19 -18.50 19.14 18.46
N ALA A 20 -17.73 20.12 18.94
CA ALA A 20 -18.19 21.48 19.28
C ALA A 20 -16.99 22.38 19.65
N ASP A 21 -16.96 23.55 19.02
CA ASP A 21 -15.99 24.64 19.04
C ASP A 21 -15.46 25.09 20.43
N MET A 22 -14.19 25.56 20.49
CA MET A 22 -13.84 27.01 20.47
C MET A 22 -12.45 27.27 21.09
N ASN A 23 -11.61 27.98 20.33
CA ASN A 23 -10.52 28.87 20.76
C ASN A 23 -9.24 28.28 21.40
N ALA A 24 -8.26 27.98 20.55
CA ALA A 24 -6.85 28.16 20.89
C ALA A 24 -6.07 28.67 19.65
N LYS A 25 -5.75 29.97 19.67
CA LYS A 25 -4.57 30.65 19.09
C LYS A 25 -4.06 30.16 17.71
N PRO A 26 -4.09 30.98 16.65
CA PRO A 26 -3.43 30.62 15.39
C PRO A 26 -1.92 30.74 15.60
N SER A 27 -1.27 29.62 15.93
CA SER A 27 0.15 29.48 15.60
C SER A 27 0.21 29.29 14.09
N SER A 28 0.45 30.39 13.38
CA SER A 28 0.91 30.35 11.99
C SER A 28 2.30 29.74 11.96
N SER A 29 2.35 28.42 12.11
CA SER A 29 3.42 27.64 11.51
C SER A 29 3.09 27.59 10.03
N GLU A 30 3.75 28.47 9.27
CA GLU A 30 3.93 28.37 7.83
C GLU A 30 4.38 26.93 7.55
N SER A 31 3.39 26.08 7.31
CA SER A 31 3.58 24.66 7.08
C SER A 31 4.01 24.60 5.63
N ALA A 32 5.28 24.25 5.41
CA ALA A 32 5.74 23.83 4.10
C ALA A 32 4.65 22.93 3.49
N PRO A 33 4.25 23.16 2.22
CA PRO A 33 3.06 22.56 1.66
C PRO A 33 3.10 21.06 1.93
N ALA A 34 2.15 20.59 2.75
CA ALA A 34 2.07 19.18 3.09
C ALA A 34 1.98 18.43 1.77
N LYS A 35 2.99 17.60 1.48
CA LYS A 35 3.01 16.76 0.28
C LYS A 35 1.66 16.06 0.22
N ALA A 36 0.92 16.23 -0.88
CA ALA A 36 -0.44 15.72 -0.99
C ALA A 36 -0.42 14.22 -0.66
N ALA A 37 -0.99 13.86 0.49
CA ALA A 37 -0.96 12.50 0.98
C ALA A 37 -2.05 11.70 0.27
N ILE A 38 -1.71 10.51 -0.21
CA ILE A 38 -2.72 9.57 -0.71
C ILE A 38 -3.51 8.93 0.44
N SER A 39 -4.68 8.41 0.12
CA SER A 39 -5.50 7.66 1.07
C SER A 39 -4.79 6.42 1.61
N ALA A 40 -5.18 5.95 2.79
CA ALA A 40 -4.63 4.73 3.39
C ALA A 40 -4.85 3.49 2.49
N GLU A 41 -5.98 3.43 1.79
CA GLU A 41 -6.29 2.36 0.84
C GLU A 41 -5.32 2.39 -0.36
N ALA A 42 -5.10 3.57 -0.94
CA ALA A 42 -4.15 3.75 -2.04
C ALA A 42 -2.72 3.38 -1.61
N GLN A 43 -2.32 3.76 -0.39
CA GLN A 43 -1.02 3.40 0.16
C GLN A 43 -0.87 1.88 0.30
N ALA A 44 -1.89 1.20 0.83
CA ALA A 44 -1.89 -0.25 0.96
C ALA A 44 -1.80 -0.94 -0.41
N ALA A 45 -2.59 -0.50 -1.39
CA ALA A 45 -2.56 -1.04 -2.75
C ALA A 45 -1.18 -0.86 -3.41
N LEU A 46 -0.56 0.31 -3.25
CA LEU A 46 0.79 0.58 -3.77
C LEU A 46 1.83 -0.35 -3.14
N THR A 47 1.79 -0.54 -1.82
CA THR A 47 2.69 -1.46 -1.12
C THR A 47 2.51 -2.91 -1.58
N THR A 48 1.27 -3.36 -1.78
CA THR A 48 0.99 -4.69 -2.35
C THR A 48 1.59 -4.82 -3.76
N ALA A 49 1.34 -3.86 -4.65
CA ALA A 49 1.87 -3.88 -6.02
C ALA A 49 3.42 -3.90 -6.05
N GLN A 50 4.08 -3.15 -5.16
CA GLN A 50 5.54 -3.18 -5.03
C GLN A 50 6.06 -4.56 -4.61
N ALA A 51 5.39 -5.21 -3.64
CA ALA A 51 5.74 -6.56 -3.20
C ALA A 51 5.51 -7.59 -4.31
N ASP A 52 4.39 -7.50 -5.03
CA ASP A 52 4.05 -8.38 -6.15
C ASP A 52 5.07 -8.27 -7.29
N VAL A 53 5.41 -7.05 -7.71
CA VAL A 53 6.42 -6.82 -8.75
C VAL A 53 7.79 -7.36 -8.34
N LYS A 54 8.18 -7.19 -7.06
CA LYS A 54 9.41 -7.77 -6.54
C LYS A 54 9.39 -9.30 -6.61
N ALA A 55 8.29 -9.93 -6.24
CA ALA A 55 8.13 -11.38 -6.30
C ALA A 55 8.18 -11.91 -7.74
N ALA A 56 7.51 -11.24 -8.68
CA ALA A 56 7.54 -11.61 -10.10
C ALA A 56 8.93 -11.45 -10.71
N LYS A 57 9.63 -10.36 -10.38
CA LYS A 57 11.00 -10.10 -10.86
C LYS A 57 11.96 -11.20 -10.40
N ALA A 58 11.87 -11.63 -9.14
CA ALA A 58 12.70 -12.72 -8.60
C ALA A 58 12.51 -14.06 -9.33
N LYS A 59 11.36 -14.25 -10.00
CA LYS A 59 11.04 -15.46 -10.77
C LYS A 59 11.17 -15.26 -12.29
N ASN A 60 11.74 -14.15 -12.75
CA ASN A 60 11.79 -13.78 -14.17
C ASN A 60 10.41 -13.80 -14.86
N ALA A 61 9.36 -13.51 -14.11
CA ALA A 61 7.97 -13.53 -14.58
C ALA A 61 7.35 -12.13 -14.71
N LEU A 62 8.15 -11.08 -14.50
CA LEU A 62 7.66 -9.71 -14.56
C LEU A 62 7.47 -9.25 -16.01
N TRP A 63 6.23 -8.93 -16.37
CA TRP A 63 5.93 -8.26 -17.63
C TRP A 63 6.29 -6.78 -17.55
N THR A 64 6.78 -6.21 -18.65
CA THR A 64 7.14 -4.78 -18.73
C THR A 64 5.94 -3.88 -18.42
N THR A 65 4.76 -4.22 -18.93
CA THR A 65 3.53 -3.45 -18.65
C THR A 65 3.14 -3.41 -17.16
N ALA A 66 3.48 -4.45 -16.38
CA ALA A 66 3.26 -4.45 -14.93
C ALA A 66 4.24 -3.51 -14.21
N ALA A 67 5.50 -3.49 -14.68
CA ALA A 67 6.51 -2.55 -14.19
C ALA A 67 6.14 -1.10 -14.52
N ASP A 68 5.64 -0.84 -15.73
CA ASP A 68 5.19 0.48 -16.16
C ASP A 68 3.97 0.96 -15.36
N ALA A 69 3.02 0.05 -15.08
CA ALA A 69 1.87 0.35 -14.23
C ALA A 69 2.30 0.70 -12.80
N LEU A 70 3.24 -0.05 -12.21
CA LEU A 70 3.77 0.29 -10.90
C LEU A 70 4.42 1.68 -10.89
N LYS A 71 5.25 1.99 -11.90
CA LYS A 71 5.89 3.30 -12.04
C LYS A 71 4.86 4.43 -12.16
N ALA A 72 3.75 4.20 -12.88
CA ALA A 72 2.65 5.16 -12.98
C ALA A 72 1.95 5.36 -11.63
N ALA A 73 1.73 4.29 -10.86
CA ALA A 73 1.17 4.37 -9.52
C ALA A 73 2.08 5.16 -8.57
N GLU A 74 3.39 4.92 -8.60
CA GLU A 74 4.37 5.68 -7.80
C GLU A 74 4.37 7.17 -8.16
N ALA A 75 4.36 7.50 -9.45
CA ALA A 75 4.26 8.89 -9.93
C ALA A 75 2.93 9.56 -9.56
N ALA A 76 1.84 8.82 -9.46
CA ALA A 76 0.55 9.33 -8.98
C ALA A 76 0.56 9.56 -7.46
N ALA A 77 1.23 8.67 -6.71
CA ALA A 77 1.40 8.82 -5.26
C ALA A 77 2.18 10.09 -4.91
N GLU A 78 3.21 10.43 -5.69
CA GLU A 78 3.95 11.68 -5.54
C GLU A 78 3.08 12.93 -5.74
N LYS A 79 2.00 12.82 -6.51
CA LYS A 79 1.02 13.88 -6.79
C LYS A 79 -0.17 13.86 -5.83
N GLY A 80 -0.24 12.89 -4.90
CA GLY A 80 -1.40 12.71 -4.03
C GLY A 80 -2.66 12.15 -4.74
N ASP A 81 -2.53 11.66 -5.97
CA ASP A 81 -3.65 11.15 -6.76
C ASP A 81 -3.99 9.70 -6.37
N SER A 82 -4.82 9.57 -5.34
CA SER A 82 -5.25 8.28 -4.80
C SER A 82 -6.00 7.43 -5.83
N ALA A 83 -6.78 8.04 -6.72
CA ALA A 83 -7.59 7.30 -7.70
C ALA A 83 -6.69 6.63 -8.75
N THR A 84 -5.69 7.37 -9.25
CA THR A 84 -4.71 6.81 -10.19
C THR A 84 -3.83 5.77 -9.51
N VAL A 85 -3.40 5.99 -8.26
CA VAL A 85 -2.65 4.98 -7.49
C VAL A 85 -3.42 3.67 -7.42
N LEU A 86 -4.70 3.70 -7.00
CA LEU A 86 -5.51 2.49 -6.86
C LEU A 86 -5.67 1.76 -8.19
N LYS A 87 -5.96 2.49 -9.28
CA LYS A 87 -6.13 1.93 -10.63
C LYS A 87 -4.84 1.23 -11.09
N ASP A 88 -3.71 1.93 -11.00
CA ASP A 88 -2.46 1.45 -11.59
C ASP A 88 -1.74 0.41 -10.71
N ALA A 89 -1.84 0.52 -9.39
CA ALA A 89 -1.37 -0.51 -8.47
C ALA A 89 -2.13 -1.83 -8.68
N LYS A 90 -3.47 -1.77 -8.78
CA LYS A 90 -4.28 -2.96 -9.08
C LYS A 90 -3.89 -3.58 -10.43
N ARG A 91 -3.72 -2.75 -11.47
CA ARG A 91 -3.28 -3.22 -12.78
C ARG A 91 -1.92 -3.93 -12.72
N ALA A 92 -0.96 -3.37 -11.98
CA ALA A 92 0.36 -3.97 -11.80
C ALA A 92 0.24 -5.36 -11.13
N SER A 93 -0.49 -5.46 -10.03
CA SER A 93 -0.74 -6.74 -9.33
C SER A 93 -1.44 -7.77 -10.22
N ASP A 94 -2.51 -7.38 -10.94
CA ASP A 94 -3.23 -8.28 -11.85
C ASP A 94 -2.32 -8.83 -12.96
N GLN A 95 -1.43 -7.99 -13.51
CA GLN A 95 -0.48 -8.40 -14.53
C GLN A 95 0.65 -9.26 -13.96
N VAL A 96 1.10 -9.00 -12.73
CA VAL A 96 2.01 -9.89 -12.00
C VAL A 96 1.39 -11.28 -11.84
N GLN A 97 0.13 -11.37 -11.40
CA GLN A 97 -0.56 -12.65 -11.24
C GLN A 97 -0.61 -13.44 -12.56
N LYS A 98 -0.89 -12.76 -13.68
CA LYS A 98 -0.89 -13.36 -15.02
C LYS A 98 0.51 -13.84 -15.44
N GLY A 99 1.54 -13.00 -15.25
CA GLY A 99 2.92 -13.39 -15.56
C GLY A 99 3.41 -14.59 -14.74
N MET A 100 3.02 -14.64 -13.46
CA MET A 100 3.29 -15.76 -12.56
C MET A 100 2.55 -17.02 -12.98
N ALA A 101 1.29 -16.91 -13.40
CA ALA A 101 0.50 -18.04 -13.90
C ALA A 101 1.11 -18.64 -15.19
N GLN A 102 1.67 -17.79 -16.06
CA GLN A 102 2.30 -18.22 -17.32
C GLN A 102 3.48 -19.18 -17.10
N LEU A 103 4.19 -19.09 -15.95
CA LEU A 103 5.25 -20.05 -15.61
C LEU A 103 4.75 -21.50 -15.52
N ASN A 104 3.45 -21.71 -15.30
CA ASN A 104 2.84 -23.03 -15.18
C ASN A 104 2.19 -23.51 -16.48
N TYR A 105 2.31 -22.75 -17.58
CA TYR A 105 1.75 -23.18 -18.86
C TYR A 105 2.61 -24.26 -19.49
N PRO A 106 2.01 -25.27 -20.14
CA PRO A 106 2.76 -26.30 -20.84
C PRO A 106 3.55 -25.68 -21.99
N MET A 107 4.80 -26.11 -22.17
CA MET A 107 5.58 -25.74 -23.35
C MET A 107 4.99 -26.42 -24.58
N LEU A 108 4.44 -25.62 -25.49
CA LEU A 108 4.01 -26.10 -26.80
C LEU A 108 5.25 -26.27 -27.67
N LYS A 109 5.44 -27.47 -28.23
CA LYS A 109 6.40 -27.67 -29.31
C LYS A 109 5.81 -27.16 -30.62
N VAL A 110 6.58 -26.37 -31.35
CA VAL A 110 6.25 -25.92 -32.70
C VAL A 110 7.23 -26.58 -33.66
N GLY A 111 6.74 -27.52 -34.47
CA GLY A 111 7.57 -28.35 -35.35
C GLY A 111 8.27 -29.51 -34.63
N ASP A 112 8.74 -30.48 -35.43
CA ASP A 112 9.57 -31.62 -35.00
C ASP A 112 11.04 -31.22 -34.78
#